data_AF-A0A1C4TBX2-F1
#
_entry.id   AF-A0A1C4TBX2-F1
#
_cell.length_a   1.000
_cell.length_b   1.000
_cell.length_c   1.000
_cell.angle_alpha   90.00
_cell.angle_beta   90.00
_cell.angle_gamma   90.00
#
_symmetry.space_group_name_H-M   'P 1'
#
loop_
_entity.id
_entity.type
_entity.pdbx_description
1 polymer ?
#
loop_
_entity_poly.entity_id
_entity_poly.type
_entity_poly.pdbx_seq_one_letter_code
_entity_poly.pdbx_strand_id
1 'polypeptide(L)'
;MPGLTGGVAPVAGFDYDALHFLRRAYLLQLSGLAVTPVAGLDGEYEQLLEMFEQGAQQSHLVWHYDHAGAYVPVDFPAPLSDDDLLAGGGPLGSAHGLLRELEFVAPAIGIDPANPPAAPQPPSGPTALEEPAHPMPYDDSPFARERHVWLGLHAAATRSLAQGSMIIFS
;
A
#
# COMPACT_ATOMS: atom_id res chain seq x y z
N MET A 1 -15.99 24.07 1.59
CA MET A 1 -14.91 23.21 2.11
C MET A 1 -15.35 21.76 1.97
N PRO A 2 -14.82 20.98 1.02
CA PRO A 2 -15.02 19.54 1.01
C PRO A 2 -14.23 18.94 2.19
N GLY A 3 -14.85 18.14 3.05
CA GLY A 3 -14.14 17.42 4.13
C GLY A 3 -14.78 17.41 5.52
N LEU A 4 -15.92 18.09 5.73
CA LEU A 4 -16.64 18.09 7.02
C LEU A 4 -17.69 16.97 7.15
N THR A 5 -17.86 16.15 6.12
CA THR A 5 -18.77 15.00 6.15
C THR A 5 -17.94 13.76 6.42
N GLY A 6 -18.30 12.94 7.42
CA GLY A 6 -17.70 11.64 7.71
C GLY A 6 -17.98 10.58 6.62
N GLY A 7 -18.01 10.99 5.36
CA GLY A 7 -18.22 10.13 4.20
C GLY A 7 -16.91 9.48 3.78
N VAL A 8 -17.00 8.20 3.42
CA VAL A 8 -15.90 7.45 2.82
C VAL A 8 -15.80 7.82 1.34
N ALA A 9 -14.59 8.04 0.84
CA ALA A 9 -14.32 8.30 -0.57
C ALA A 9 -13.30 7.28 -1.09
N PRO A 10 -13.57 6.58 -2.19
CA PRO A 10 -12.58 5.69 -2.80
C PRO A 10 -11.38 6.52 -3.27
N VAL A 11 -10.18 6.00 -3.03
CA VAL A 11 -8.93 6.67 -3.42
C VAL A 11 -8.20 5.91 -4.52
N ALA A 12 -8.12 4.58 -4.42
CA ALA A 12 -7.54 3.71 -5.42
C ALA A 12 -8.13 2.30 -5.30
N GLY A 13 -8.01 1.52 -6.36
CA GLY A 13 -8.20 0.07 -6.35
C GLY A 13 -6.98 -0.59 -6.99
N PHE A 14 -6.62 -1.78 -6.56
CA PHE A 14 -5.53 -2.57 -7.12
C PHE A 14 -5.75 -4.06 -6.81
N ASP A 15 -5.16 -4.92 -7.64
CA ASP A 15 -5.25 -6.37 -7.46
C ASP A 15 -4.41 -6.81 -6.24
N TYR A 16 -4.83 -7.92 -5.60
CA TYR A 16 -4.19 -8.45 -4.40
C TYR A 16 -2.67 -8.67 -4.59
N ASP A 17 -2.30 -9.35 -5.68
CA ASP A 17 -0.90 -9.64 -6.00
C ASP A 17 -0.06 -8.37 -6.21
N ALA A 18 -0.68 -7.29 -6.71
CA ALA A 18 0.01 -6.02 -6.95
C ALA A 18 0.54 -5.41 -5.65
N LEU A 19 -0.24 -5.50 -4.56
CA LEU A 19 0.20 -5.03 -3.25
C LEU A 19 1.39 -5.83 -2.74
N HIS A 20 1.37 -7.16 -2.94
CA HIS A 20 2.47 -8.03 -2.53
C HIS A 20 3.74 -7.78 -3.34
N PHE A 21 3.64 -7.49 -4.65
CA PHE A 21 4.82 -7.10 -5.43
C PHE A 21 5.47 -5.83 -4.87
N LEU A 22 4.69 -4.83 -4.47
CA LEU A 22 5.22 -3.60 -3.85
C LEU A 22 5.91 -3.90 -2.52
N ARG A 23 5.29 -4.73 -1.67
CA ARG A 23 5.89 -5.14 -0.39
C ARG A 23 7.17 -5.95 -0.57
N ARG A 24 7.23 -6.84 -1.57
CA ARG A 24 8.45 -7.54 -1.97
C ARG A 24 9.55 -6.55 -2.35
N ALA A 25 9.24 -5.56 -3.19
CA ALA A 25 10.21 -4.54 -3.59
C ALA A 25 10.74 -3.75 -2.38
N TYR A 26 9.86 -3.38 -1.45
CA TYR A 26 10.23 -2.71 -0.21
C TYR A 26 11.16 -3.57 0.66
N LEU A 27 10.82 -4.84 0.90
CA LEU A 27 11.65 -5.75 1.72
C LEU A 27 13.02 -6.01 1.10
N LEU A 28 13.08 -6.22 -0.22
CA LEU A 28 14.35 -6.38 -0.93
C LEU A 28 15.22 -5.14 -0.79
N GLN A 29 14.65 -3.95 -1.00
CA GLN A 29 15.39 -2.70 -0.88
C GLN A 29 15.84 -2.43 0.56
N LEU A 30 14.98 -2.67 1.55
CA LEU A 30 15.31 -2.54 2.98
C LEU A 30 16.49 -3.46 3.35
N SER A 31 16.54 -4.64 2.74
CA SER A 31 17.58 -5.65 2.96
C SER A 31 18.85 -5.41 2.14
N GLY A 32 18.91 -4.35 1.33
CA GLY A 32 20.03 -4.06 0.43
C GLY A 32 20.18 -5.06 -0.72
N LEU A 33 19.12 -5.80 -1.04
CA LEU A 33 19.08 -6.76 -2.14
C LEU A 33 18.60 -6.09 -3.43
N ALA A 34 18.93 -6.70 -4.57
CA ALA A 34 18.51 -6.19 -5.86
C ALA A 34 16.98 -6.32 -6.03
N VAL A 35 16.32 -5.21 -6.37
CA VAL A 35 14.89 -5.19 -6.72
C VAL A 35 14.76 -5.52 -8.20
N THR A 36 14.37 -6.75 -8.51
CA THR A 36 14.14 -7.20 -9.89
C THR A 36 12.65 -7.34 -10.18
N PRO A 37 12.19 -6.98 -11.41
CA PRO A 37 10.82 -7.21 -11.83
C PRO A 37 10.46 -8.70 -11.78
N VAL A 38 9.21 -9.01 -11.44
CA VAL A 38 8.68 -10.38 -11.39
C VAL A 38 7.34 -10.51 -12.11
N ALA A 39 7.13 -11.67 -12.74
CA ALA A 39 5.86 -11.97 -13.40
C ALA A 39 4.80 -12.48 -12.42
N GLY A 40 5.23 -13.14 -11.33
CA GLY A 40 4.40 -13.73 -10.28
C GLY A 40 5.18 -13.89 -8.97
N LEU A 41 4.49 -14.27 -7.89
CA LEU A 41 5.07 -14.58 -6.59
C LEU A 41 5.17 -16.10 -6.45
N ASP A 42 6.27 -16.70 -6.88
CA ASP A 42 6.48 -18.15 -6.77
C ASP A 42 6.92 -18.55 -5.33
N GLY A 43 6.22 -18.04 -4.31
CA GLY A 43 6.58 -18.22 -2.89
C GLY A 43 7.75 -17.36 -2.39
N GLU A 44 8.36 -16.56 -3.28
CA GLU A 44 9.49 -15.68 -2.92
C GLU A 44 9.13 -14.65 -1.85
N TYR A 45 7.90 -14.14 -1.87
CA TYR A 45 7.47 -13.10 -0.92
C TYR A 45 7.30 -13.68 0.49
N GLU A 46 6.70 -14.85 0.61
CA GLU A 46 6.56 -15.59 1.87
C GLU A 46 7.94 -15.92 2.46
N GLN A 47 8.88 -16.37 1.62
CA GLN A 47 10.25 -16.64 2.07
C GLN A 47 10.96 -15.36 2.56
N LEU A 48 10.75 -14.23 1.88
CA LEU A 48 11.28 -12.94 2.34
C LEU A 48 10.67 -12.51 3.67
N LEU A 49 9.36 -12.71 3.87
CA LEU A 49 8.70 -12.45 5.16
C LEU A 49 9.30 -13.29 6.28
N GLU A 50 9.54 -14.57 6.04
CA GLU A 50 10.19 -15.45 7.02
C GLU A 50 11.63 -15.02 7.32
N MET A 51 12.40 -14.66 6.29
CA MET A 51 13.79 -14.23 6.46
C MET A 51 13.94 -12.88 7.18
N PHE A 52 12.99 -11.97 6.99
CA PHE A 52 13.04 -10.60 7.49
C PHE A 52 11.90 -10.27 8.45
N GLU A 53 11.37 -11.26 9.17
CA GLU A 53 10.18 -11.15 10.01
C GLU A 53 10.22 -9.94 10.95
N GLN A 54 11.34 -9.75 11.65
CA GLN A 54 11.50 -8.60 12.56
C GLN A 54 11.42 -7.25 11.83
N GLY A 55 12.01 -7.15 10.63
CA GLY A 55 11.92 -5.93 9.82
C GLY A 55 10.53 -5.72 9.24
N ALA A 56 9.89 -6.81 8.80
CA ALA A 56 8.52 -6.80 8.30
C ALA A 56 7.57 -6.27 9.38
N GLN A 57 7.61 -6.81 10.60
CA GLN A 57 6.77 -6.42 11.74
C GLN A 57 6.86 -4.92 12.11
N GLN A 58 7.97 -4.26 11.78
CA GLN A 58 8.15 -2.83 12.03
C GLN A 58 7.64 -1.94 10.89
N SER A 59 7.28 -2.51 9.74
CA SER A 59 6.90 -1.76 8.54
C SER A 59 5.40 -1.55 8.44
N HIS A 60 4.99 -0.29 8.27
CA HIS A 60 3.61 0.11 8.03
C HIS A 60 3.06 -0.41 6.71
N LEU A 61 3.89 -0.53 5.68
CA LEU A 61 3.53 -1.06 4.38
C LEU A 61 3.40 -2.59 4.40
N VAL A 62 4.27 -3.31 5.13
CA VAL A 62 4.36 -4.78 5.07
C VAL A 62 3.52 -5.47 6.13
N TRP A 63 3.60 -5.06 7.40
CA TRP A 63 2.88 -5.73 8.50
C TRP A 63 1.46 -5.18 8.64
N HIS A 64 0.64 -5.50 7.64
CA HIS A 64 -0.69 -4.93 7.49
C HIS A 64 -1.62 -5.92 6.76
N TYR A 65 -2.91 -5.95 7.12
CA TYR A 65 -3.88 -6.80 6.45
C TYR A 65 -4.38 -6.19 5.14
N ASP A 66 -4.33 -6.98 4.08
CA ASP A 66 -4.58 -6.56 2.71
C ASP A 66 -6.03 -6.18 2.42
N HIS A 67 -6.96 -6.72 3.21
CA HIS A 67 -8.41 -6.65 2.94
C HIS A 67 -9.20 -6.03 4.10
N ALA A 68 -8.56 -5.75 5.23
CA ALA A 68 -9.24 -5.27 6.44
C ALA A 68 -8.43 -4.25 7.26
N GLY A 69 -7.20 -3.95 6.85
CA GLY A 69 -6.33 -3.06 7.60
C GLY A 69 -6.66 -1.58 7.43
N ALA A 70 -6.17 -0.77 8.36
CA ALA A 70 -6.37 0.68 8.36
C ALA A 70 -5.09 1.46 8.63
N TYR A 71 -5.07 2.73 8.22
CA TYR A 71 -4.02 3.70 8.57
C TYR A 71 -4.62 4.98 9.15
N VAL A 72 -4.07 5.47 10.24
CA VAL A 72 -4.49 6.75 10.87
C VAL A 72 -3.49 7.87 10.62
N PRO A 73 -3.93 9.14 10.60
CA PRO A 73 -3.06 10.31 10.38
C PRO A 73 -2.30 10.70 11.66
N VAL A 74 -1.79 9.72 12.39
CA VAL A 74 -1.01 9.89 13.63
C VAL A 74 0.36 9.27 13.38
N ASP A 75 1.43 9.97 13.76
CA ASP A 75 2.78 9.45 13.58
C ASP A 75 3.18 8.55 14.76
N PHE A 76 3.58 7.32 14.45
CA PHE A 76 4.13 6.37 15.41
C PHE A 76 5.12 5.42 14.69
N PRO A 77 6.14 4.92 15.40
CA PRO A 77 7.32 4.33 14.74
C PRO A 77 7.04 2.99 14.04
N ALA A 78 6.17 2.14 14.58
CA ALA A 78 5.88 0.80 14.05
C ALA A 78 4.38 0.47 14.18
N PRO A 79 3.80 -0.39 13.32
CA PRO A 79 2.41 -0.80 13.40
C PRO A 79 1.99 -1.20 14.81
N LEU A 80 0.81 -0.75 15.23
CA LEU A 80 0.24 -1.18 16.50
C LEU A 80 -0.48 -2.51 16.30
N SER A 81 -0.17 -3.49 17.14
CA SER A 81 -0.77 -4.82 17.07
C SER A 81 -1.05 -5.32 18.47
N ASP A 82 -2.31 -5.57 18.77
CA ASP A 82 -2.79 -6.24 19.99
C ASP A 82 -3.92 -7.22 19.63
N ASP A 83 -4.38 -8.00 20.61
CA ASP A 83 -5.38 -9.04 20.37
C ASP A 83 -6.70 -8.48 19.81
N ASP A 84 -7.09 -7.28 20.23
CA ASP A 84 -8.33 -6.63 19.78
C ASP A 84 -8.23 -6.16 18.31
N LEU A 85 -7.08 -5.57 17.94
CA LEU A 85 -6.78 -5.18 16.56
C LEU A 85 -6.68 -6.40 15.65
N LEU A 86 -5.99 -7.47 16.10
CA LEU A 86 -5.83 -8.71 15.34
C LEU A 86 -7.16 -9.45 15.13
N ALA A 87 -8.08 -9.39 16.09
CA ALA A 87 -9.42 -9.96 15.96
C ALA A 87 -10.33 -9.20 14.99
N GLY A 88 -10.03 -7.93 14.71
CA GLY A 88 -10.78 -7.07 13.80
C GLY A 88 -10.13 -6.94 12.42
N GLY A 89 -9.28 -5.92 12.28
CA GLY A 89 -8.71 -5.48 11.00
C GLY A 89 -7.22 -5.74 10.83
N GLY A 90 -6.56 -6.37 11.80
CA GLY A 90 -5.12 -6.55 11.82
C GLY A 90 -4.37 -5.33 12.35
N PRO A 91 -3.04 -5.29 12.17
CA PRO A 91 -2.22 -4.20 12.69
C PRO A 91 -2.64 -2.84 12.16
N LEU A 92 -2.68 -1.84 13.06
CA LEU A 92 -3.01 -0.46 12.72
C LEU A 92 -1.75 0.28 12.27
N GLY A 93 -1.78 0.79 11.02
CA GLY A 93 -0.67 1.53 10.43
C GLY A 93 -0.75 3.04 10.67
N SER A 94 0.40 3.71 10.56
CA SER A 94 0.52 5.16 10.52
C SER A 94 0.54 5.63 9.06
N ALA A 95 -0.29 6.61 8.69
CA ALA A 95 -0.19 7.22 7.37
C ALA A 95 1.13 7.98 7.15
N HIS A 96 1.76 8.48 8.23
CA HIS A 96 3.10 9.07 8.17
C HIS A 96 4.17 8.00 7.92
N GLY A 97 4.08 6.88 8.64
CA GLY A 97 4.94 5.72 8.46
C GLY A 97 4.85 5.15 7.05
N LEU A 98 3.62 4.91 6.59
CA LEU A 98 3.35 4.45 5.23
C LEU A 98 3.96 5.38 4.18
N LEU A 99 3.77 6.70 4.31
CA LEU A 99 4.32 7.66 3.34
C LEU A 99 5.86 7.60 3.27
N ARG A 100 6.54 7.52 4.43
CA ARG A 100 8.00 7.38 4.47
C ARG A 100 8.49 6.11 3.79
N GLU A 101 7.78 5.00 3.99
CA GLU A 101 8.13 3.70 3.41
C GLU A 101 7.87 3.67 1.89
N LEU A 102 6.80 4.33 1.43
CA LEU A 102 6.54 4.55 0.01
C LEU A 102 7.65 5.40 -0.61
N GLU A 103 7.99 6.54 -0.02
CA GLU A 103 9.07 7.40 -0.50
C GLU A 103 10.42 6.66 -0.56
N PHE A 104 10.69 5.80 0.41
CA PHE A 104 11.88 4.95 0.43
C PHE A 104 11.91 3.99 -0.78
N VAL A 105 10.82 3.29 -1.07
CA VAL A 105 10.80 2.29 -2.16
C VAL A 105 10.68 2.90 -3.57
N ALA A 106 10.17 4.13 -3.67
CA ALA A 106 9.85 4.77 -4.95
C ALA A 106 10.99 4.69 -6.00
N PRO A 107 12.26 5.00 -5.68
CA PRO A 107 13.32 4.99 -6.68
C PRO A 107 13.63 3.59 -7.23
N ALA A 108 13.47 2.53 -6.42
CA ALA A 108 13.76 1.17 -6.86
C ALA A 108 12.74 0.64 -7.89
N ILE A 109 11.53 1.20 -7.89
CA ILE A 109 10.47 0.92 -8.88
C ILE A 109 10.34 2.04 -9.94
N GLY A 110 11.36 2.91 -10.02
CA GLY A 110 11.46 3.95 -11.04
C GLY A 110 10.49 5.13 -10.86
N ILE A 111 10.05 5.42 -9.64
CA ILE A 111 9.25 6.60 -9.30
C ILE A 111 10.17 7.66 -8.67
N ASP A 112 10.03 8.90 -9.13
CA ASP A 112 10.54 10.08 -8.41
C ASP A 112 9.49 10.51 -7.37
N PRO A 113 9.75 10.34 -6.06
CA PRO A 113 8.78 10.71 -5.03
C PRO A 113 8.56 12.23 -4.92
N ALA A 114 9.49 13.07 -5.40
CA ALA A 114 9.31 14.52 -5.39
C ALA A 114 8.43 15.02 -6.54
N ASN A 115 8.24 14.21 -7.57
CA ASN A 115 7.39 14.50 -8.71
C ASN A 115 6.75 13.21 -9.24
N PRO A 116 5.86 12.57 -8.45
CA PRO A 116 5.28 11.31 -8.84
C PRO A 116 4.33 11.49 -10.03
N PRO A 117 4.16 10.45 -10.87
CA PRO A 117 3.09 10.41 -11.86
C PRO A 117 1.71 10.69 -11.25
N ALA A 118 0.74 10.99 -12.11
CA ALA A 118 -0.65 11.12 -11.65
C ALA A 118 -1.14 9.81 -11.03
N ALA A 119 -1.84 9.93 -9.90
CA ALA A 119 -2.44 8.77 -9.25
C ALA A 119 -3.51 8.12 -10.15
N PRO A 120 -3.70 6.79 -10.04
CA PRO A 120 -4.79 6.09 -10.71
C PRO A 120 -6.13 6.75 -10.38
N GLN A 121 -7.04 6.76 -11.35
CA GLN A 121 -8.40 7.19 -11.08
C GLN A 121 -9.06 6.18 -10.13
N PRO A 122 -9.77 6.64 -9.08
CA PRO A 122 -10.51 5.74 -8.23
C PRO A 122 -11.56 4.99 -9.06
N PRO A 123 -11.92 3.75 -8.68
CA PRO A 123 -13.01 3.04 -9.33
C PRO A 123 -14.29 3.87 -9.26
N SER A 124 -15.08 3.86 -10.34
CA SER A 124 -16.33 4.63 -10.45
C SER A 124 -17.39 4.22 -9.43
N GLY A 125 -17.29 3.02 -8.88
CA GLY A 125 -18.15 2.47 -7.86
C GLY A 125 -17.71 1.05 -7.49
N PRO A 126 -18.35 0.45 -6.46
CA PRO A 126 -18.15 -0.97 -6.16
C PRO A 126 -18.65 -1.84 -7.31
N THR A 127 -17.97 -2.95 -7.57
CA THR A 127 -18.42 -3.99 -8.51
C THR A 127 -19.52 -4.83 -7.87
N ALA A 128 -20.53 -5.21 -8.65
CA ALA A 128 -21.44 -6.29 -8.24
C ALA A 128 -20.71 -7.66 -8.25
N LEU A 129 -21.25 -8.66 -7.55
CA LEU A 129 -20.64 -9.99 -7.48
C LEU A 129 -20.40 -10.64 -8.86
N GLU A 130 -21.29 -10.36 -9.82
CA GLU A 130 -21.22 -10.88 -11.19
C GLU A 130 -20.46 -9.96 -12.15
N GLU A 131 -20.06 -8.77 -11.70
CA GLU A 131 -19.40 -7.76 -12.51
C GLU A 131 -17.88 -7.84 -12.30
N PRO A 132 -17.10 -8.19 -13.32
CA PRO A 132 -15.65 -8.14 -13.21
C PRO A 132 -15.20 -6.69 -13.02
N ALA A 133 -14.19 -6.48 -12.19
CA ALA A 133 -13.53 -5.18 -12.10
C ALA A 133 -13.05 -4.74 -13.48
N HIS A 134 -13.21 -3.45 -13.77
CA HIS A 134 -12.67 -2.89 -15.01
C HIS A 134 -11.14 -3.10 -15.04
N PRO A 135 -10.59 -3.58 -16.16
CA PRO A 135 -9.16 -3.81 -16.27
C PRO A 135 -8.43 -2.48 -16.04
N MET A 136 -7.51 -2.48 -15.09
CA MET A 136 -6.72 -1.30 -14.76
C MET A 136 -5.61 -1.13 -15.80
N PRO A 137 -5.52 0.03 -16.46
CA PRO A 137 -4.43 0.30 -17.38
C PRO A 137 -3.14 0.50 -16.58
N TYR A 138 -2.23 -0.46 -16.71
CA TYR A 138 -0.86 -0.36 -16.23
C TYR A 138 -0.01 0.47 -17.21
N ASP A 139 1.04 1.13 -16.71
CA ASP A 139 2.03 1.76 -17.59
C ASP A 139 2.96 0.71 -18.23
N ASP A 140 3.81 1.12 -19.19
CA ASP A 140 4.73 0.20 -19.88
C ASP A 140 5.96 -0.20 -19.01
N SER A 141 5.96 0.14 -17.71
CA SER A 141 7.05 -0.18 -16.81
C SER A 141 7.12 -1.67 -16.52
N PRO A 142 8.33 -2.25 -16.35
CA PRO A 142 8.44 -3.60 -15.80
C PRO A 142 7.91 -3.72 -14.35
N PHE A 143 7.74 -2.59 -13.65
CA PHE A 143 7.17 -2.50 -12.30
C PHE A 143 5.76 -1.90 -12.29
N ALA A 144 5.01 -2.01 -13.40
CA ALA A 144 3.76 -1.26 -13.55
C ALA A 144 2.71 -1.56 -12.46
N ARG A 145 2.67 -2.80 -11.95
CA ARG A 145 1.76 -3.22 -10.88
C ARG A 145 2.12 -2.58 -9.54
N GLU A 146 3.40 -2.63 -9.18
CA GLU A 146 3.96 -2.01 -7.98
C GLU A 146 3.75 -0.49 -8.00
N ARG A 147 4.01 0.13 -9.16
CA ARG A 147 3.85 1.57 -9.35
C ARG A 147 2.40 2.00 -9.22
N HIS A 148 1.46 1.24 -9.77
CA HIS A 148 0.03 1.52 -9.64
C HIS A 148 -0.42 1.52 -8.18
N VAL A 149 -0.03 0.49 -7.41
CA VAL A 149 -0.33 0.41 -5.96
C VAL A 149 0.35 1.55 -5.22
N TRP A 150 1.63 1.81 -5.50
CA TRP A 150 2.40 2.88 -4.87
C TRP A 150 1.69 4.22 -5.05
N LEU A 151 1.26 4.54 -6.28
CA LEU A 151 0.58 5.79 -6.59
C LEU A 151 -0.76 5.92 -5.87
N GLY A 152 -1.51 4.82 -5.78
CA GLY A 152 -2.77 4.76 -5.04
C GLY A 152 -2.59 4.97 -3.53
N LEU A 153 -1.65 4.25 -2.91
CA LEU A 153 -1.35 4.37 -1.49
C LEU A 153 -0.73 5.73 -1.16
N HIS A 154 0.15 6.26 -2.00
CA HIS A 154 0.74 7.58 -1.84
C HIS A 154 -0.36 8.65 -1.86
N ALA A 155 -1.26 8.62 -2.84
CA ALA A 155 -2.40 9.54 -2.91
C ALA A 155 -3.31 9.44 -1.66
N ALA A 156 -3.57 8.21 -1.18
CA ALA A 156 -4.35 7.98 0.03
C ALA A 156 -3.67 8.52 1.29
N ALA A 157 -2.36 8.28 1.45
CA ALA A 157 -1.56 8.79 2.55
C ALA A 157 -1.50 10.32 2.54
N THR A 158 -1.13 10.94 1.41
CA THR A 158 -1.08 12.41 1.28
C THR A 158 -2.45 13.05 1.61
N ARG A 159 -3.54 12.47 1.09
CA ARG A 159 -4.90 12.96 1.39
C ARG A 159 -5.28 12.78 2.85
N SER A 160 -4.99 11.61 3.43
CA SER A 160 -5.21 11.30 4.84
C SER A 160 -4.55 12.32 5.75
N LEU A 161 -3.28 12.62 5.49
CA LEU A 161 -2.51 13.60 6.25
C LEU A 161 -3.04 15.03 6.07
N ALA A 162 -3.41 15.41 4.85
CA ALA A 162 -3.95 16.74 4.57
C ALA A 162 -5.34 16.99 5.21
N GLN A 163 -6.15 15.94 5.37
CA GLN A 163 -7.54 16.04 5.82
C GLN A 163 -7.76 15.57 7.27
N GLY A 164 -6.79 14.86 7.86
CA GLY A 164 -6.95 14.20 9.15
C GLY A 164 -7.92 13.00 9.09
N SER A 165 -8.01 12.31 7.94
CA SER A 165 -8.90 11.16 7.75
C SER A 165 -8.17 9.82 7.84
N MET A 166 -8.88 8.76 8.20
CA MET A 166 -8.36 7.38 8.18
C MET A 166 -8.38 6.81 6.75
N ILE A 167 -7.45 5.89 6.45
CA ILE A 167 -7.46 5.03 5.25
C ILE A 167 -7.96 3.65 5.70
N ILE A 168 -8.88 3.04 4.95
CA ILE A 168 -9.45 1.74 5.24
C ILE A 168 -9.41 0.89 3.97
N PHE A 169 -9.03 -0.37 4.10
CA PHE A 169 -9.06 -1.36 3.02
C PHE A 169 -10.40 -2.11 3.08
N SER A 170 -11.02 -2.34 1.93
CA SER A 170 -12.36 -2.93 1.79
C SER A 170 -12.52 -3.68 0.49
#